data_AF-A0A951F9A8-F1
#
_entry.id   AF-A0A951F9A8-F1
#
_cell.length_a   1.000
_cell.length_b   1.000
_cell.length_c   1.000
_cell.angle_alpha   90.00
_cell.angle_beta   90.00
_cell.angle_gamma   90.00
#
_symmetry.space_group_name_H-M   'P 1'
#
loop_
_entity.id
_entity.type
_entity.pdbx_description
1 polymer ?
#
loop_
_entity_poly.entity_id
_entity_poly.type
_entity_poly.pdbx_seq_one_letter_code
_entity_poly.pdbx_strand_id
1 'polypeptide(L)'
;YPPSLALLLMQLHINAWIFTGLLMLSILGFAWLWLRETTSHPLALLLIVCSLEVLTSLHGGNVELLLLFATLLAAWLLWRQHGLFAAPLITLVVVIKPFYALFFVAFGLFQLIGQGVPTKQLLRTLAITVGVTLLLVALEVIRWGAARRAEAIFYFRHALDYQWFGLLVAQQTPMSIWNRTAMQALVSTGLSASVAQWLALALWAIAVGMTLWRVRGQRLDFPLVFALAFVLLYWGRPVGWGLIYLEAVVLLTLWPLMQSWRRWLLTLAVIALMASRWWAFILTAQGYGMPLLTLQRADLPWETWIVLPGSWLLLLGSLSSSVPTVRLPIRPTQTIESR
;
A
#
# COMPACT_ATOMS: atom_id res chain seq x y z
N TYR A 1 4.53 13.12 13.68
CA TYR A 1 3.30 12.38 13.32
C TYR A 1 2.11 13.29 13.56
N PRO A 2 1.08 13.25 12.69
CA PRO A 2 -0.15 14.02 12.89
C PRO A 2 -0.76 13.71 14.27
N PRO A 3 -1.29 14.71 14.99
CA PRO A 3 -1.70 14.55 16.38
C PRO A 3 -2.91 13.62 16.54
N SER A 4 -3.66 13.36 15.46
CA SER A 4 -4.90 12.58 15.48
C SER A 4 -4.75 11.21 16.10
N LEU A 5 -3.68 10.47 15.79
CA LEU A 5 -3.49 9.15 16.39
C LEU A 5 -3.28 9.26 17.90
N ALA A 6 -2.41 10.16 18.36
CA ALA A 6 -2.16 10.36 19.78
C ALA A 6 -3.42 10.84 20.51
N LEU A 7 -4.17 11.77 19.90
CA LEU A 7 -5.44 12.25 20.43
C LEU A 7 -6.49 11.14 20.51
N LEU A 8 -6.62 10.30 19.47
CA LEU A 8 -7.54 9.16 19.45
C LEU A 8 -7.18 8.13 20.52
N LEU A 9 -5.90 7.76 20.63
CA LEU A 9 -5.43 6.82 21.65
C LEU A 9 -5.74 7.34 23.07
N MET A 10 -5.50 8.64 23.31
CA MET A 10 -5.78 9.27 24.60
C MET A 10 -7.28 9.35 24.90
N GLN A 11 -8.10 9.79 23.95
CA GLN A 11 -9.55 9.98 24.11
C GLN A 11 -10.31 8.65 24.27
N LEU A 12 -9.86 7.61 23.59
CA LEU A 12 -10.44 6.27 23.67
C LEU A 12 -9.84 5.42 24.80
N HIS A 13 -8.92 5.99 25.59
CA HIS A 13 -8.18 5.30 26.65
C HIS A 13 -7.56 3.97 26.18
N ILE A 14 -7.02 3.96 24.96
CA ILE A 14 -6.39 2.77 24.36
C ILE A 14 -5.07 2.52 25.06
N ASN A 15 -5.04 1.51 25.93
CA ASN A 15 -3.82 1.00 26.55
C ASN A 15 -3.08 0.03 25.61
N ALA A 16 -1.90 -0.42 26.03
CA ALA A 16 -1.05 -1.32 25.23
C ALA A 16 -1.78 -2.62 24.83
N TRP A 17 -2.54 -3.23 25.74
CA TRP A 17 -3.28 -4.47 25.46
C TRP A 17 -4.37 -4.29 24.42
N ILE A 18 -5.15 -3.21 24.53
CA ILE A 18 -6.19 -2.87 23.54
C ILE A 18 -5.53 -2.61 22.18
N PHE A 19 -4.41 -1.88 22.16
CA PHE A 19 -3.69 -1.59 20.93
C PHE A 19 -3.15 -2.87 20.27
N THR A 20 -2.54 -3.79 21.03
CA THR A 20 -2.11 -5.10 20.53
C THR A 20 -3.29 -5.91 19.99
N GLY A 21 -4.43 -5.90 20.67
CA GLY A 21 -5.66 -6.53 20.18
C GLY A 21 -6.14 -5.94 18.85
N LEU A 22 -6.12 -4.62 18.70
CA LEU A 22 -6.44 -3.94 17.44
C LEU A 22 -5.48 -4.32 16.32
N LEU A 23 -4.18 -4.43 16.60
CA LEU A 23 -3.20 -4.88 15.62
C LEU A 23 -3.45 -6.34 15.19
N MET A 24 -3.72 -7.24 16.12
CA MET A 24 -4.09 -8.63 15.84
C MET A 24 -5.34 -8.72 14.95
N LEU A 25 -6.40 -7.99 15.31
CA LEU A 25 -7.62 -7.92 14.50
C LEU A 25 -7.35 -7.36 13.11
N SER A 26 -6.46 -6.36 12.98
CA SER A 26 -6.09 -5.80 11.69
C SER A 26 -5.33 -6.80 10.81
N ILE A 27 -4.39 -7.57 11.38
CA ILE A 27 -3.67 -8.63 10.66
C ILE A 27 -4.64 -9.72 10.18
N LEU A 28 -5.47 -10.24 11.08
CA LEU A 28 -6.43 -11.29 10.75
C LEU A 28 -7.47 -10.80 9.75
N GLY A 29 -7.98 -9.58 9.93
CA GLY A 29 -8.93 -8.94 9.01
C GLY A 29 -8.34 -8.71 7.63
N PHE A 30 -7.10 -8.21 7.56
CA PHE A 30 -6.37 -8.06 6.30
C PHE A 30 -6.20 -9.40 5.61
N ALA A 31 -5.67 -10.40 6.31
CA ALA A 31 -5.39 -11.70 5.73
C ALA A 31 -6.68 -12.41 5.27
N TRP A 32 -7.74 -12.38 6.08
CA TRP A 32 -9.04 -12.95 5.71
C TRP A 32 -9.60 -12.30 4.44
N LEU A 33 -9.64 -10.97 4.40
CA LEU A 33 -10.18 -10.24 3.25
C LEU A 33 -9.32 -10.48 1.99
N TRP A 34 -7.99 -10.45 2.14
CA TRP A 34 -7.06 -10.65 1.02
C TRP A 34 -7.11 -12.07 0.45
N LEU A 35 -7.11 -13.09 1.31
CA LEU A 35 -7.21 -14.49 0.88
C LEU A 35 -8.55 -14.78 0.21
N ARG A 36 -9.64 -14.19 0.73
CA ARG A 36 -10.97 -14.29 0.11
C ARG A 36 -10.99 -13.70 -1.29
N GLU A 37 -10.44 -12.51 -1.48
CA GLU A 37 -10.46 -11.83 -2.79
C GLU A 37 -9.46 -12.45 -3.80
N THR A 38 -8.36 -13.05 -3.33
CA THR A 38 -7.39 -13.77 -4.19
C THR A 38 -7.74 -15.25 -4.40
N THR A 39 -8.77 -15.78 -3.73
CA THR A 39 -9.12 -17.23 -3.71
C THR A 39 -7.95 -18.14 -3.28
N SER A 40 -7.03 -17.60 -2.49
CA SER A 40 -5.83 -18.30 -2.04
C SER A 40 -6.12 -19.28 -0.91
N HIS A 41 -5.30 -20.34 -0.80
CA HIS A 41 -5.45 -21.34 0.25
C HIS A 41 -5.25 -20.71 1.65
N PRO A 42 -6.03 -21.08 2.68
CA PRO A 42 -5.92 -20.51 4.03
C PRO A 42 -4.52 -20.61 4.65
N LEU A 43 -3.72 -21.62 4.29
CA LEU A 43 -2.33 -21.76 4.75
C LEU A 43 -1.42 -20.58 4.34
N ALA A 44 -1.77 -19.82 3.31
CA ALA A 44 -1.05 -18.59 2.97
C ALA A 44 -1.13 -17.53 4.11
N LEU A 45 -2.04 -17.67 5.07
CA LEU A 45 -2.06 -16.92 6.32
C LEU A 45 -0.74 -17.03 7.09
N LEU A 46 -0.07 -18.18 7.03
CA LEU A 46 1.21 -18.39 7.70
C LEU A 46 2.30 -17.47 7.13
N LEU A 47 2.30 -17.21 5.82
CA LEU A 47 3.24 -16.27 5.20
C LEU A 47 3.04 -14.84 5.73
N ILE A 48 1.80 -14.47 6.04
CA ILE A 48 1.46 -13.14 6.55
C ILE A 48 1.80 -13.04 8.05
N VAL A 49 1.28 -13.97 8.87
CA VAL A 49 1.39 -13.93 10.34
C VAL A 49 2.81 -14.22 10.82
N CYS A 50 3.54 -15.13 10.17
CA CYS A 50 4.91 -15.47 10.55
C CYS A 50 5.96 -14.56 9.89
N SER A 51 5.55 -13.49 9.20
CA SER A 51 6.50 -12.49 8.72
C SER A 51 7.20 -11.80 9.89
N LEU A 52 8.49 -11.54 9.74
CA LEU A 52 9.31 -10.85 10.74
C LEU A 52 8.69 -9.49 11.11
N GLU A 53 7.98 -8.87 10.18
CA GLU A 53 7.33 -7.57 10.29
C GLU A 53 6.08 -7.60 11.15
N VAL A 54 5.25 -8.64 11.03
CA VAL A 54 4.13 -8.81 11.96
C VAL A 54 4.69 -8.99 13.37
N LEU A 55 5.69 -9.85 13.53
CA LEU A 55 6.32 -10.08 14.82
C LEU A 55 6.97 -8.80 15.40
N THR A 56 7.74 -8.06 14.61
CA THR A 56 8.41 -6.82 15.05
C THR A 56 7.44 -5.65 15.22
N SER A 57 6.40 -5.53 14.40
CA SER A 57 5.38 -4.48 14.55
C SER A 57 4.55 -4.64 15.82
N LEU A 58 4.33 -5.88 16.26
CA LEU A 58 3.67 -6.18 17.54
C LEU A 58 4.52 -5.77 18.74
N HIS A 59 5.85 -5.87 18.62
CA HIS A 59 6.77 -5.44 19.67
C HIS A 59 7.00 -3.93 19.65
N GLY A 60 7.00 -3.31 18.48
CA GLY A 60 7.29 -1.88 18.28
C GLY A 60 6.09 -0.94 18.36
N GLY A 61 4.87 -1.46 18.55
CA GLY A 61 3.65 -0.63 18.59
C GLY A 61 3.39 0.12 17.27
N ASN A 62 3.76 -0.46 16.13
CA ASN A 62 3.68 0.21 14.84
C ASN A 62 2.25 0.21 14.30
N VAL A 63 1.72 1.39 14.00
CA VAL A 63 0.36 1.57 13.49
C VAL A 63 0.18 1.13 12.03
N GLU A 64 1.28 0.81 11.33
CA GLU A 64 1.24 0.50 9.90
C GLU A 64 0.29 -0.64 9.56
N LEU A 65 0.19 -1.67 10.40
CA LEU A 65 -0.71 -2.80 10.18
C LEU A 65 -2.18 -2.38 10.18
N LEU A 66 -2.54 -1.47 11.09
CA LEU A 66 -3.87 -0.89 11.15
C LEU A 66 -4.16 -0.06 9.89
N LEU A 67 -3.17 0.74 9.44
CA LEU A 67 -3.31 1.57 8.24
C LEU A 67 -3.41 0.72 6.97
N LEU A 68 -2.65 -0.38 6.87
CA LEU A 68 -2.71 -1.33 5.77
C LEU A 68 -4.06 -2.03 5.69
N PHE A 69 -4.58 -2.50 6.82
CA PHE A 69 -5.92 -3.07 6.90
C PHE A 69 -7.00 -2.04 6.51
N ALA A 70 -6.95 -0.83 7.08
CA ALA A 70 -7.88 0.24 6.75
C ALA A 70 -7.80 0.62 5.26
N THR A 71 -6.61 0.62 4.66
CA THR A 71 -6.40 0.87 3.23
C THR A 71 -7.02 -0.23 2.37
N LEU A 72 -6.83 -1.51 2.73
CA LEU A 72 -7.44 -2.64 2.04
C LEU A 72 -8.97 -2.60 2.12
N LEU A 73 -9.51 -2.40 3.32
CA LEU A 73 -10.96 -2.34 3.52
C LEU A 73 -11.59 -1.13 2.81
N ALA A 74 -10.93 0.04 2.87
CA ALA A 74 -11.37 1.23 2.13
C ALA A 74 -11.40 1.00 0.62
N ALA A 75 -10.33 0.42 0.07
CA ALA A 75 -10.23 0.09 -1.35
C ALA A 75 -11.31 -0.92 -1.76
N TRP A 76 -11.54 -1.94 -0.94
CA TRP A 76 -12.59 -2.94 -1.16
C TRP A 76 -13.99 -2.32 -1.15
N LEU A 77 -14.30 -1.46 -0.18
CA LEU A 77 -15.57 -0.74 -0.12
C LEU A 77 -15.74 0.18 -1.34
N LEU A 78 -14.68 0.88 -1.73
CA LEU A 78 -14.69 1.75 -2.91
C LEU A 78 -14.93 0.95 -4.20
N TRP A 79 -14.26 -0.20 -4.35
CA TRP A 79 -14.47 -1.14 -5.44
C TRP A 79 -15.93 -1.61 -5.54
N ARG A 80 -16.55 -1.88 -4.39
CA ARG A 80 -17.96 -2.27 -4.24
C ARG A 80 -18.95 -1.09 -4.31
N GLN A 81 -18.48 0.12 -4.64
CA GLN A 81 -19.29 1.33 -4.78
C GLN A 81 -19.90 1.85 -3.46
N HIS A 82 -19.30 1.51 -2.31
CA HIS A 82 -19.71 1.96 -0.98
C HIS A 82 -18.91 3.17 -0.51
N GLY A 83 -18.94 4.25 -1.29
CA GLY A 83 -18.09 5.44 -1.09
C GLY A 83 -18.24 6.11 0.29
N LEU A 84 -19.46 6.16 0.83
CA LEU A 84 -19.71 6.72 2.17
C LEU A 84 -19.03 5.93 3.30
N PHE A 85 -18.92 4.61 3.16
CA PHE A 85 -18.25 3.76 4.14
C PHE A 85 -16.73 3.72 3.93
N ALA A 86 -16.27 3.91 2.69
CA ALA A 86 -14.85 4.02 2.39
C ALA A 86 -14.24 5.33 2.94
N ALA A 87 -14.96 6.45 2.88
CA ALA A 87 -14.43 7.77 3.22
C ALA A 87 -13.89 7.91 4.67
N PRO A 88 -14.55 7.40 5.72
CA PRO A 88 -13.99 7.42 7.08
C PRO A 88 -12.67 6.66 7.21
N LEU A 89 -12.53 5.53 6.52
CA LEU A 89 -11.30 4.73 6.52
C LEU A 89 -10.17 5.43 5.75
N ILE A 90 -10.49 6.02 4.59
CA ILE A 90 -9.53 6.84 3.83
C ILE A 90 -9.08 8.03 4.68
N THR A 91 -10.01 8.70 5.36
CA THR A 91 -9.72 9.81 6.28
C THR A 91 -8.76 9.36 7.37
N LEU A 92 -9.06 8.27 8.07
CA LEU A 92 -8.18 7.71 9.11
C LEU A 92 -6.76 7.51 8.58
N VAL A 93 -6.64 6.89 7.41
CA VAL A 93 -5.35 6.59 6.78
C VAL A 93 -4.61 7.87 6.39
N VAL A 94 -5.24 8.78 5.66
CA VAL A 94 -4.62 10.00 5.14
C VAL A 94 -4.28 10.98 6.26
N VAL A 95 -5.13 11.08 7.29
CA VAL A 95 -4.84 11.94 8.45
C VAL A 95 -3.61 11.45 9.21
N ILE A 96 -3.42 10.12 9.36
CA ILE A 96 -2.26 9.57 10.08
C ILE A 96 -1.01 9.56 9.19
N LYS A 97 -1.16 9.20 7.91
CA LYS A 97 -0.09 9.12 6.90
C LYS A 97 -0.54 9.73 5.56
N PRO A 98 -0.38 11.04 5.36
CA PRO A 98 -0.94 11.75 4.19
C PRO A 98 -0.51 11.22 2.82
N PHE A 99 0.67 10.63 2.71
CA PHE A 99 1.17 10.08 1.45
C PHE A 99 0.38 8.86 0.94
N TYR A 100 -0.39 8.18 1.79
CA TYR A 100 -1.33 7.13 1.36
C TYR A 100 -2.43 7.69 0.42
N ALA A 101 -2.61 9.01 0.35
CA ALA A 101 -3.46 9.61 -0.69
C ALA A 101 -3.04 9.19 -2.10
N LEU A 102 -1.74 8.98 -2.37
CA LEU A 102 -1.24 8.52 -3.66
C LEU A 102 -1.79 7.15 -4.06
N PHE A 103 -1.96 6.25 -3.09
CA PHE A 103 -2.59 4.95 -3.30
C PHE A 103 -4.04 5.12 -3.78
N PHE A 104 -4.85 5.90 -3.05
CA PHE A 104 -6.27 6.07 -3.37
C PHE A 104 -6.48 6.82 -4.70
N VAL A 105 -5.60 7.78 -5.01
CA VAL A 105 -5.59 8.46 -6.31
C VAL A 105 -5.30 7.46 -7.44
N ALA A 106 -4.23 6.68 -7.34
CA ALA A 106 -3.90 5.66 -8.35
C ALA A 106 -5.03 4.63 -8.51
N PHE A 107 -5.54 4.10 -7.40
CA PHE A 107 -6.63 3.13 -7.37
C PHE A 107 -7.92 3.67 -8.00
N GLY A 108 -8.28 4.93 -7.72
CA GLY A 108 -9.43 5.60 -8.32
C GLY A 108 -9.26 5.83 -9.83
N LEU A 109 -8.06 6.27 -10.26
CA LEU A 109 -7.74 6.45 -11.67
C LEU A 109 -7.81 5.13 -12.46
N PHE A 110 -7.32 4.03 -11.90
CA PHE A 110 -7.42 2.72 -12.55
C PHE A 110 -8.86 2.26 -12.74
N GLN A 111 -9.72 2.46 -11.73
CA GLN A 111 -11.15 2.16 -11.87
C GLN A 111 -11.83 3.01 -12.94
N LEU A 112 -11.45 4.30 -13.07
CA LEU A 112 -12.04 5.21 -14.06
C LEU A 112 -11.69 4.81 -15.50
N ILE A 113 -10.49 4.30 -15.71
CA ILE A 113 -9.96 3.97 -17.04
C ILE A 113 -10.23 2.51 -17.43
N GLY A 114 -10.40 1.63 -16.44
CA GLY A 114 -10.84 0.25 -16.62
C GLY A 114 -12.31 0.11 -17.01
N GLN A 115 -12.70 -1.08 -17.45
CA GLN A 115 -14.07 -1.49 -17.69
C GLN A 115 -14.66 -2.21 -16.47
N GLY A 116 -15.93 -1.96 -16.17
CA GLY A 116 -16.68 -2.75 -15.20
C GLY A 116 -17.93 -2.02 -14.72
N VAL A 117 -17.73 -0.92 -13.99
CA VAL A 117 -18.82 -0.12 -13.41
C VAL A 117 -19.20 1.00 -14.41
N PRO A 118 -20.50 1.32 -14.59
CA PRO A 118 -20.91 2.46 -15.39
C PRO A 118 -20.22 3.75 -14.93
N THR A 119 -19.58 4.48 -15.85
CA THR A 119 -18.75 5.66 -15.54
C THR A 119 -19.47 6.69 -14.68
N LYS A 120 -20.76 6.94 -14.93
CA LYS A 120 -21.58 7.88 -14.13
C LYS A 120 -21.71 7.45 -12.67
N GLN A 121 -21.91 6.15 -12.42
CA GLN A 121 -22.00 5.62 -11.06
C GLN A 121 -20.66 5.71 -10.36
N LEU A 122 -19.58 5.29 -11.04
CA LEU A 122 -18.24 5.36 -10.49
C LEU A 122 -17.81 6.78 -10.15
N LEU A 123 -18.03 7.74 -11.06
CA LEU A 123 -17.75 9.17 -10.81
C LEU A 123 -18.52 9.69 -9.60
N ARG A 124 -19.80 9.31 -9.45
CA ARG A 124 -20.60 9.68 -8.27
C ARG A 124 -19.98 9.10 -7.00
N THR A 125 -19.63 7.81 -7.00
CA THR A 125 -19.00 7.15 -5.84
C THR A 125 -17.69 7.86 -5.47
N LEU A 126 -16.81 8.11 -6.44
CA LEU A 126 -15.53 8.78 -6.22
C LEU A 126 -15.73 10.21 -5.72
N ALA A 127 -16.65 10.98 -6.31
CA ALA A 127 -16.96 12.34 -5.88
C ALA A 127 -17.48 12.39 -4.44
N ILE A 128 -18.41 11.50 -4.07
CA ILE A 128 -18.90 11.38 -2.70
C ILE A 128 -17.76 11.01 -1.75
N THR A 129 -16.95 10.02 -2.12
CA THR A 129 -15.84 9.54 -1.30
C THR A 129 -14.82 10.66 -1.04
N VAL A 130 -14.42 11.36 -2.09
CA VAL A 130 -13.48 12.49 -2.01
C VAL A 130 -14.09 13.62 -1.19
N GLY A 131 -15.33 14.01 -1.47
CA GLY A 131 -16.02 15.10 -0.75
C GLY A 131 -16.13 14.82 0.75
N VAL A 132 -16.58 13.61 1.13
CA VAL A 132 -16.68 13.21 2.55
C VAL A 132 -15.31 13.08 3.19
N THR A 133 -14.31 12.51 2.49
CA THR A 133 -12.95 12.40 3.01
C THR A 133 -12.36 13.79 3.28
N LEU A 134 -12.44 14.71 2.33
CA LEU A 134 -11.94 16.08 2.47
C LEU A 134 -12.66 16.83 3.60
N LEU A 135 -13.98 16.65 3.73
CA LEU A 135 -14.74 17.22 4.83
C LEU A 135 -14.25 16.68 6.18
N LEU A 136 -14.10 15.36 6.33
CA LEU A 136 -13.65 14.76 7.58
C LEU A 136 -12.20 15.14 7.91
N VAL A 137 -11.31 15.20 6.92
CA VAL A 137 -9.93 15.71 7.08
C VAL A 137 -9.97 17.17 7.55
N ALA A 138 -10.78 18.02 6.93
CA ALA A 138 -10.89 19.43 7.29
C ALA A 138 -11.43 19.60 8.72
N LEU A 139 -12.49 18.86 9.08
CA LEU A 139 -13.04 18.88 10.44
C LEU A 139 -12.00 18.42 11.47
N GLU A 140 -11.25 17.37 11.17
CA GLU A 140 -10.18 16.88 12.04
C GLU A 140 -9.06 17.92 12.20
N VAL A 141 -8.63 18.57 11.12
CA VAL A 141 -7.63 19.63 11.15
C VAL A 141 -8.13 20.88 11.89
N ILE A 142 -9.42 21.22 11.77
CA ILE A 142 -10.04 22.34 12.49
C ILE A 142 -10.09 22.06 13.99
N ARG A 143 -10.36 20.80 14.37
CA ARG A 143 -10.34 20.32 15.75
C ARG A 143 -8.94 20.44 16.38
N TRP A 144 -7.88 20.43 15.57
CA TRP A 144 -6.54 20.66 16.09
C TRP A 144 -6.40 22.11 16.57
N GLY A 145 -5.65 22.29 17.67
CA GLY A 145 -5.32 23.63 18.18
C GLY A 145 -4.63 24.50 17.11
N ALA A 146 -4.74 25.83 17.24
CA ALA A 146 -4.36 26.79 16.20
C ALA A 146 -2.94 26.58 15.64
N ALA A 147 -1.96 26.27 16.50
CA ALA A 147 -0.58 25.99 16.09
C ALA A 147 -0.48 24.75 15.17
N ARG A 148 -1.09 23.63 15.56
CA ARG A 148 -1.08 22.38 14.77
C ARG A 148 -1.85 22.52 13.46
N ARG A 149 -2.93 23.30 13.47
CA ARG A 149 -3.66 23.64 12.25
C ARG A 149 -2.80 24.44 11.28
N ALA A 150 -2.02 25.41 11.77
CA ALA A 150 -1.10 26.18 10.94
C ALA A 150 0.01 25.28 10.35
N GLU A 151 0.60 24.38 11.14
CA GLU A 151 1.56 23.37 10.67
C GLU A 151 0.95 22.46 9.59
N ALA A 152 -0.30 22.02 9.76
CA ALA A 152 -1.01 21.20 8.78
C ALA A 152 -1.20 21.94 7.45
N ILE A 153 -1.65 23.19 7.51
CA ILE A 153 -1.83 24.03 6.31
C ILE A 153 -0.48 24.27 5.62
N PHE A 154 0.58 24.52 6.39
CA PHE A 154 1.93 24.67 5.85
C PHE A 154 2.39 23.39 5.14
N TYR A 155 2.18 22.23 5.77
CA TYR A 155 2.45 20.92 5.17
C TYR A 155 1.69 20.73 3.86
N PHE A 156 0.39 21.01 3.81
CA PHE A 156 -0.41 20.84 2.59
C PHE A 156 0.02 21.77 1.45
N ARG A 157 0.46 23.00 1.77
CA ARG A 157 1.01 23.95 0.79
C ARG A 157 2.36 23.50 0.21
N HIS A 158 3.16 22.79 0.99
CA HIS A 158 4.48 22.29 0.61
C HIS A 158 4.50 20.75 0.52
N ALA A 159 3.37 20.15 0.15
CA ALA A 159 3.20 18.70 0.22
C ALA A 159 4.26 17.94 -0.59
N LEU A 160 4.70 18.50 -1.72
CA LEU A 160 5.78 17.97 -2.54
C LEU A 160 7.08 17.81 -1.73
N ASP A 161 7.46 18.85 -0.99
CA ASP A 161 8.68 18.90 -0.19
C ASP A 161 8.63 17.93 0.99
N TYR A 162 7.44 17.65 1.52
CA TYR A 162 7.26 16.73 2.64
C TYR A 162 6.95 15.27 2.24
N GLN A 163 6.46 15.06 1.02
CA GLN A 163 6.15 13.72 0.50
C GLN A 163 7.35 13.12 -0.23
N TRP A 164 8.07 13.94 -1.01
CA TRP A 164 9.33 13.59 -1.64
C TRP A 164 10.45 14.40 -0.99
N PHE A 165 10.82 14.00 0.23
CA PHE A 165 12.02 14.51 0.91
C PHE A 165 13.10 13.45 0.94
N GLY A 166 14.36 13.88 0.83
CA GLY A 166 15.55 13.05 0.92
C GLY A 166 16.50 13.63 1.94
N LEU A 167 17.22 12.78 2.65
CA LEU A 167 18.27 13.22 3.55
C LEU A 167 19.58 13.33 2.78
N LEU A 168 20.30 14.43 2.99
CA LEU A 168 21.66 14.59 2.49
C LEU A 168 22.51 13.43 3.00
N VAL A 169 23.48 12.97 2.20
CA VAL A 169 24.34 11.82 2.55
C VAL A 169 24.96 11.96 3.94
N ALA A 170 25.43 13.17 4.29
CA ALA A 170 26.01 13.45 5.61
C ALA A 170 25.02 13.35 6.79
N GLN A 171 23.71 13.44 6.53
CA GLN A 171 22.65 13.34 7.54
C GLN A 171 22.04 11.94 7.59
N GLN A 172 22.51 11.03 6.73
CA GLN A 172 22.00 9.68 6.69
C GLN A 172 22.55 8.87 7.87
N THR A 173 21.66 8.52 8.81
CA THR A 173 21.94 7.49 9.82
C THR A 173 21.63 6.10 9.25
N PRO A 174 22.11 5.01 9.86
CA PRO A 174 21.65 3.65 9.52
C PRO A 174 20.12 3.49 9.48
N MET A 175 19.38 4.26 10.30
CA MET A 175 17.91 4.30 10.28
C MET A 175 17.32 5.25 9.21
N SER A 176 18.09 6.19 8.68
CA SER A 176 17.65 7.06 7.58
C SER A 176 17.52 6.34 6.24
N ILE A 177 18.21 5.19 6.08
CA ILE A 177 18.11 4.27 4.94
C ILE A 177 16.68 3.70 4.82
N TRP A 178 15.83 3.92 5.84
CA TRP A 178 14.41 3.56 5.83
C TRP A 178 13.54 4.44 4.93
N ASN A 179 14.04 5.60 4.50
CA ASN A 179 13.51 6.31 3.35
C ASN A 179 13.97 5.57 2.08
N ARG A 180 13.41 4.39 1.80
CA ARG A 180 13.80 3.52 0.67
C ARG A 180 13.32 4.06 -0.69
N THR A 181 13.21 5.38 -0.82
CA THR A 181 12.51 6.07 -1.91
C THR A 181 13.37 6.13 -3.16
N ALA A 182 12.75 6.14 -4.34
CA ALA A 182 13.48 6.40 -5.58
C ALA A 182 14.27 7.71 -5.45
N MET A 183 13.73 8.72 -4.78
CA MET A 183 14.44 9.97 -4.47
C MET A 183 15.69 9.73 -3.61
N GLN A 184 15.61 8.97 -2.52
CA GLN A 184 16.76 8.71 -1.65
C GLN A 184 17.84 7.94 -2.40
N ALA A 185 17.44 6.97 -3.22
CA ALA A 185 18.35 6.22 -4.07
C ALA A 185 19.06 7.12 -5.09
N LEU A 186 18.35 8.08 -5.68
CA LEU A 186 18.90 9.09 -6.60
C LEU A 186 19.84 10.08 -5.89
N VAL A 187 19.52 10.48 -4.65
CA VAL A 187 20.44 11.31 -3.83
C VAL A 187 21.73 10.53 -3.55
N SER A 188 21.64 9.24 -3.25
CA SER A 188 22.82 8.40 -3.00
C SER A 188 23.70 8.20 -4.23
N THR A 189 23.17 8.38 -5.45
CA THR A 189 23.98 8.41 -6.68
C THR A 189 24.67 9.76 -6.93
N GLY A 190 24.56 10.72 -5.99
CA GLY A 190 25.19 12.03 -6.08
C GLY A 190 24.32 13.14 -6.68
N LEU A 191 23.04 12.89 -6.96
CA LEU A 191 22.14 13.94 -7.42
C LEU A 191 21.75 14.88 -6.28
N SER A 192 21.58 16.16 -6.59
CA SER A 192 21.04 17.12 -5.63
C SER A 192 19.61 16.75 -5.25
N ALA A 193 19.20 17.08 -4.02
CA ALA A 193 17.87 16.73 -3.51
C ALA A 193 16.74 17.24 -4.42
N SER A 194 16.85 18.46 -4.96
CA SER A 194 15.85 19.02 -5.88
C SER A 194 15.74 18.21 -7.18
N VAL A 195 16.86 17.84 -7.79
CA VAL A 195 16.85 17.05 -9.03
C VAL A 195 16.30 15.64 -8.78
N ALA A 196 16.73 15.01 -7.69
CA ALA A 196 16.26 13.69 -7.28
C ALA A 196 14.75 13.67 -6.99
N GLN A 197 14.21 14.73 -6.39
CA GLN A 197 12.78 14.90 -6.12
C GLN A 197 11.97 14.91 -7.41
N TRP A 198 12.33 15.78 -8.36
CA TRP A 198 11.64 15.89 -9.64
C TRP A 198 11.75 14.63 -10.48
N LEU A 199 12.93 14.00 -10.50
CA LEU A 199 13.13 12.75 -11.24
C LEU A 199 12.33 11.60 -10.62
N ALA A 200 12.29 11.49 -9.28
CA ALA A 200 11.47 10.48 -8.61
C ALA A 200 9.97 10.69 -8.89
N LEU A 201 9.49 11.93 -8.86
CA LEU A 201 8.11 12.27 -9.22
C LEU A 201 7.82 11.94 -10.69
N ALA A 202 8.73 12.26 -11.59
CA ALA A 202 8.59 11.94 -13.02
C ALA A 202 8.53 10.43 -13.27
N LEU A 203 9.41 9.65 -12.63
CA LEU A 203 9.38 8.19 -12.71
C LEU A 203 8.06 7.62 -12.19
N TRP A 204 7.56 8.13 -11.06
CA TRP A 204 6.27 7.74 -10.52
C TRP A 204 5.12 8.08 -11.49
N ALA A 205 5.10 9.30 -12.03
CA ALA A 205 4.09 9.74 -12.99
C ALA A 205 4.12 8.92 -14.28
N ILE A 206 5.29 8.57 -14.78
CA ILE A 206 5.47 7.66 -15.93
C ILE A 206 4.88 6.27 -15.60
N ALA A 207 5.20 5.71 -14.44
CA ALA A 207 4.67 4.41 -14.03
C ALA A 207 3.15 4.41 -13.89
N VAL A 208 2.57 5.49 -13.34
CA VAL A 208 1.10 5.70 -13.30
C VAL A 208 0.55 5.79 -14.72
N GLY A 209 1.13 6.62 -15.58
CA GLY A 209 0.68 6.81 -16.96
C GLY A 209 0.74 5.53 -17.80
N MET A 210 1.82 4.75 -17.67
CA MET A 210 1.95 3.44 -18.31
C MET A 210 0.91 2.45 -17.78
N THR A 211 0.67 2.43 -16.46
CA THR A 211 -0.39 1.60 -15.87
C THR A 211 -1.76 2.00 -16.42
N LEU A 212 -2.09 3.29 -16.46
CA LEU A 212 -3.34 3.82 -17.02
C LEU A 212 -3.52 3.44 -18.48
N TRP A 213 -2.46 3.58 -19.29
CA TRP A 213 -2.50 3.19 -20.69
C TRP A 213 -2.78 1.69 -20.87
N ARG A 214 -2.17 0.85 -20.03
CA ARG A 214 -2.38 -0.61 -20.08
C ARG A 214 -3.76 -1.03 -19.60
N VAL A 215 -4.27 -0.47 -18.51
CA VAL A 215 -5.60 -0.84 -17.98
C VAL A 215 -6.76 -0.31 -18.82
N ARG A 216 -6.50 0.63 -19.74
CA ARG A 216 -7.53 1.24 -20.59
C ARG A 216 -8.32 0.20 -21.35
N GLY A 217 -9.64 0.20 -21.11
CA GLY A 217 -10.55 -0.70 -21.79
C GLY A 217 -10.44 -2.16 -21.34
N GLN A 218 -9.70 -2.47 -20.27
CA GLN A 218 -9.62 -3.83 -19.74
C GLN A 218 -10.62 -4.03 -18.61
N ARG A 219 -11.15 -5.25 -18.48
CA ARG A 219 -11.90 -5.64 -17.28
C ARG A 219 -10.89 -5.88 -16.16
N LEU A 220 -11.04 -5.13 -15.08
CA LEU A 220 -10.11 -5.17 -13.97
C LEU A 220 -10.65 -6.02 -12.82
N ASP A 221 -9.75 -6.74 -12.17
CA ASP A 221 -9.99 -7.49 -10.94
C ASP A 221 -9.44 -6.73 -9.73
N PHE A 222 -10.13 -6.85 -8.60
CA PHE A 222 -9.79 -6.09 -7.39
C PHE A 222 -8.37 -6.36 -6.90
N PRO A 223 -7.90 -7.62 -6.75
CA PRO A 223 -6.55 -7.88 -6.23
C PRO A 223 -5.46 -7.25 -7.08
N LEU A 224 -5.57 -7.33 -8.41
CA LEU A 224 -4.59 -6.75 -9.32
C LEU A 224 -4.54 -5.22 -9.26
N VAL A 225 -5.71 -4.55 -9.25
CA VAL A 225 -5.76 -3.08 -9.15
C VAL A 225 -5.25 -2.61 -7.79
N PHE A 226 -5.61 -3.32 -6.71
CA PHE A 226 -5.07 -3.05 -5.38
C PHE A 226 -3.55 -3.20 -5.37
N ALA A 227 -3.03 -4.32 -5.88
CA ALA A 227 -1.60 -4.60 -5.90
C ALA A 227 -0.83 -3.56 -6.72
N LEU A 228 -1.33 -3.18 -7.92
CA LEU A 228 -0.72 -2.12 -8.73
C LEU A 228 -0.69 -0.77 -8.01
N ALA A 229 -1.81 -0.35 -7.41
CA ALA A 229 -1.86 0.88 -6.63
C ALA A 229 -0.92 0.82 -5.42
N PHE A 230 -0.81 -0.35 -4.78
CA PHE A 230 0.09 -0.59 -3.66
C PHE A 230 1.55 -0.46 -4.08
N VAL A 231 1.99 -1.10 -5.18
CA VAL A 231 3.36 -0.96 -5.67
C VAL A 231 3.68 0.49 -6.02
N LEU A 232 2.74 1.22 -6.64
CA LEU A 232 2.91 2.63 -6.97
C LEU A 232 2.95 3.55 -5.74
N LEU A 233 2.25 3.20 -4.65
CA LEU A 233 2.42 3.87 -3.36
C LEU A 233 3.87 3.72 -2.87
N TYR A 234 4.43 2.51 -2.89
CA TYR A 234 5.83 2.29 -2.50
C TYR A 234 6.83 2.93 -3.46
N TRP A 235 6.49 3.09 -4.73
CA TRP A 235 7.37 3.83 -5.62
C TRP A 235 7.36 5.32 -5.31
N GLY A 236 6.17 5.91 -5.13
CA GLY A 236 5.99 7.32 -4.85
C GLY A 236 6.59 7.73 -3.51
N ARG A 237 6.36 6.93 -2.47
CA ARG A 237 7.01 7.10 -1.16
C ARG A 237 7.02 5.79 -0.39
N PRO A 238 8.11 5.01 -0.46
CA PRO A 238 8.22 3.78 0.30
C PRO A 238 8.40 4.07 1.78
N VAL A 239 7.53 3.41 2.54
CA VAL A 239 7.73 3.16 3.95
C VAL A 239 8.58 1.90 4.02
N GLY A 240 9.78 1.96 4.62
CA GLY A 240 10.69 0.81 4.70
C GLY A 240 10.07 -0.48 5.30
N TRP A 241 9.00 -0.35 6.09
CA TRP A 241 8.25 -1.46 6.70
C TRP A 241 7.29 -2.17 5.76
N GLY A 242 6.96 -1.55 4.63
CA GLY A 242 5.86 -2.00 3.80
C GLY A 242 6.29 -2.72 2.52
N LEU A 243 7.58 -2.66 2.15
CA LEU A 243 8.15 -3.50 1.09
C LEU A 243 8.00 -5.00 1.37
N ILE A 244 7.66 -5.37 2.60
CA ILE A 244 7.47 -6.75 3.02
C ILE A 244 6.05 -7.24 2.72
N TYR A 245 5.07 -6.35 2.83
CA TYR A 245 3.74 -6.64 2.34
C TYR A 245 3.71 -6.79 0.82
N LEU A 246 4.72 -6.25 0.11
CA LEU A 246 4.87 -6.45 -1.32
C LEU A 246 4.95 -7.93 -1.67
N GLU A 247 5.64 -8.78 -0.91
CA GLU A 247 5.67 -10.22 -1.23
C GLU A 247 4.29 -10.83 -1.11
N ALA A 248 3.60 -10.63 0.02
CA ALA A 248 2.27 -11.22 0.23
C ALA A 248 1.23 -10.68 -0.78
N VAL A 249 1.25 -9.38 -1.05
CA VAL A 249 0.32 -8.75 -1.99
C VAL A 249 0.62 -9.18 -3.43
N VAL A 250 1.88 -9.09 -3.88
CA VAL A 250 2.26 -9.40 -5.26
C VAL A 250 2.20 -10.90 -5.52
N LEU A 251 2.77 -11.73 -4.64
CA LEU A 251 2.77 -13.20 -4.79
C LEU A 251 1.35 -13.73 -4.86
N LEU A 252 0.49 -13.41 -3.90
CA LEU A 252 -0.87 -13.96 -3.86
C LEU A 252 -1.76 -13.44 -4.99
N THR A 253 -1.48 -12.24 -5.51
CA THR A 253 -2.16 -11.71 -6.71
C THR A 253 -1.73 -12.47 -7.97
N LEU A 254 -0.43 -12.71 -8.14
CA LEU A 254 0.12 -13.34 -9.34
C LEU A 254 -0.01 -14.86 -9.36
N TRP A 255 -0.05 -15.49 -8.18
CA TRP A 255 -0.07 -16.94 -8.02
C TRP A 255 -1.12 -17.66 -8.89
N PRO A 256 -2.42 -17.28 -8.85
CA PRO A 256 -3.43 -17.94 -9.67
C PRO A 256 -3.20 -17.74 -11.18
N LEU A 257 -2.53 -16.65 -11.59
CA LEU A 257 -2.32 -16.25 -12.98
C LEU A 257 -1.07 -16.90 -13.62
N MET A 258 -0.21 -17.53 -12.82
CA MET A 258 1.08 -18.05 -13.28
C MET A 258 1.07 -19.55 -13.58
N GLN A 259 1.90 -19.95 -14.56
CA GLN A 259 2.26 -21.35 -14.81
C GLN A 259 3.14 -21.92 -13.67
N SER A 260 3.13 -23.24 -13.49
CA SER A 260 3.79 -23.92 -12.37
C SER A 260 5.29 -23.60 -12.21
N TRP A 261 6.06 -23.49 -13.30
CA TRP A 261 7.49 -23.13 -13.20
C TRP A 261 7.71 -21.67 -12.79
N ARG A 262 6.86 -20.74 -13.25
CA ARG A 262 6.91 -19.32 -12.86
C ARG A 262 6.55 -19.14 -11.39
N ARG A 263 5.60 -19.94 -10.89
CA ARG A 263 5.25 -20.01 -9.47
C ARG A 263 6.47 -20.39 -8.64
N TRP A 264 7.21 -21.42 -9.03
CA TRP A 264 8.44 -21.81 -8.33
C TRP A 264 9.49 -20.70 -8.30
N LEU A 265 9.77 -20.06 -9.44
CA LEU A 265 10.71 -18.95 -9.50
C LEU A 265 10.28 -17.77 -8.62
N LEU A 266 8.99 -17.42 -8.63
CA LEU A 266 8.46 -16.33 -7.80
C LEU A 266 8.52 -16.68 -6.31
N THR A 267 8.21 -17.93 -5.94
CA THR A 267 8.37 -18.41 -4.56
C THR A 267 9.83 -18.35 -4.12
N LEU A 268 10.77 -18.80 -4.94
CA LEU A 268 12.20 -18.74 -4.63
C LEU A 268 12.66 -17.29 -4.44
N ALA A 269 12.21 -16.36 -5.30
CA ALA A 269 12.51 -14.94 -5.17
C ALA A 269 11.95 -14.35 -3.86
N VAL A 270 10.71 -14.71 -3.49
CA VAL A 270 10.08 -14.28 -2.23
C VAL A 270 10.82 -14.86 -1.03
N ILE A 271 11.19 -16.14 -1.04
CA ILE A 271 11.97 -16.77 0.04
C ILE A 271 13.33 -16.09 0.17
N ALA A 272 14.02 -15.81 -0.95
CA ALA A 272 15.30 -15.10 -0.93
C ALA A 272 15.15 -13.69 -0.35
N LEU A 273 14.08 -12.96 -0.71
CA LEU A 273 13.78 -11.65 -0.16
C LEU A 273 13.50 -11.73 1.34
N MET A 274 12.68 -12.67 1.81
CA MET A 274 12.42 -12.90 3.24
C MET A 274 13.71 -13.27 4.00
N ALA A 275 14.52 -14.18 3.45
CA ALA A 275 15.78 -14.59 4.05
C ALA A 275 16.76 -13.41 4.17
N SER A 276 16.79 -12.51 3.17
CA SER A 276 17.61 -11.30 3.23
C SER A 276 17.24 -10.40 4.42
N ARG A 277 15.95 -10.31 4.77
CA ARG A 277 15.50 -9.50 5.92
C ARG A 277 15.81 -10.14 7.26
N TRP A 278 15.66 -11.46 7.36
CA TRP A 278 16.12 -12.20 8.54
C TRP A 278 17.62 -12.04 8.73
N TRP A 279 18.41 -12.07 7.66
CA TRP A 279 19.84 -11.81 7.74
C TRP A 279 20.15 -10.38 8.19
N ALA A 280 19.43 -9.38 7.66
CA ALA A 280 19.55 -7.99 8.12
C ALA A 280 19.24 -7.85 9.62
N PHE A 281 18.22 -8.55 10.11
CA PHE A 281 17.88 -8.57 11.52
C PHE A 281 19.00 -9.20 12.37
N ILE A 282 19.57 -10.33 11.95
CA ILE A 282 20.71 -10.98 12.62
C ILE A 282 21.91 -10.03 12.70
N LEU A 283 22.28 -9.38 11.58
CA LEU A 283 23.38 -8.41 11.57
C LEU A 283 23.16 -7.26 12.54
N THR A 284 21.92 -6.78 12.63
CA THR A 284 21.54 -5.74 13.61
C THR A 284 21.69 -6.25 15.04
N ALA A 285 21.19 -7.45 15.34
CA ALA A 285 21.27 -8.05 16.66
C ALA A 285 22.74 -8.27 17.11
N GLN A 286 23.64 -8.51 16.15
CA GLN A 286 25.08 -8.65 16.39
C GLN A 286 25.84 -7.30 16.46
N GLY A 287 25.16 -6.17 16.26
CA GLY A 287 25.78 -4.84 16.25
C GLY A 287 26.52 -4.49 14.95
N TYR A 288 26.41 -5.31 13.90
CA TYR A 288 26.99 -5.03 12.57
C TYR A 288 26.09 -4.06 11.79
N GLY A 289 26.20 -2.78 12.12
CA GLY A 289 25.35 -1.72 11.57
C GLY A 289 23.93 -1.74 12.14
N MET A 290 23.00 -0.98 11.54
CA MET A 290 21.57 -1.07 11.87
C MET A 290 20.68 -1.29 10.64
N PRO A 291 20.93 -2.35 9.83
CA PRO A 291 20.09 -2.64 8.67
C PRO A 291 18.62 -2.97 9.03
N LEU A 292 18.37 -3.45 10.25
CA LEU A 292 17.10 -3.76 10.95
C LEU A 292 16.17 -4.73 10.22
N LEU A 293 15.79 -4.44 8.98
CA LEU A 293 14.82 -5.19 8.18
C LEU A 293 15.19 -5.28 6.69
N THR A 294 16.37 -4.83 6.28
CA THR A 294 16.82 -4.96 4.89
C THR A 294 18.34 -4.96 4.77
N LEU A 295 18.86 -5.69 3.79
CA LEU A 295 20.26 -5.58 3.37
C LEU A 295 20.50 -4.42 2.40
N GLN A 296 19.45 -3.65 2.07
CA GLN A 296 19.58 -2.45 1.25
C GLN A 296 20.57 -1.47 1.88
N ARG A 297 21.47 -0.94 1.05
CA ARG A 297 22.41 0.11 1.42
C ARG A 297 22.20 1.34 0.54
N ALA A 298 22.77 2.48 0.94
CA ALA A 298 22.65 3.71 0.19
C ALA A 298 23.29 3.60 -1.21
N ASP A 299 24.43 2.93 -1.31
CA ASP A 299 25.19 2.64 -2.54
C ASP A 299 24.57 1.52 -3.40
N LEU A 300 23.83 0.59 -2.78
CA LEU A 300 23.12 -0.48 -3.47
C LEU A 300 21.63 -0.55 -3.04
N PRO A 301 20.78 0.39 -3.51
CA PRO A 301 19.37 0.45 -3.16
C PRO A 301 18.51 -0.55 -3.98
N TRP A 302 18.87 -1.83 -3.93
CA TRP A 302 18.35 -2.87 -4.84
C TRP A 302 16.84 -3.15 -4.68
N GLU A 303 16.24 -3.03 -3.49
CA GLU A 303 14.78 -3.19 -3.36
C GLU A 303 14.03 -2.08 -4.12
N THR A 304 14.60 -0.87 -4.11
CA THR A 304 14.05 0.30 -4.82
C THR A 304 14.22 0.18 -6.34
N TRP A 305 15.37 -0.30 -6.83
CA TRP A 305 15.66 -0.34 -8.28
C TRP A 305 15.34 -1.66 -8.98
N ILE A 306 15.20 -2.76 -8.24
CA ILE A 306 14.99 -4.09 -8.82
C ILE A 306 13.64 -4.67 -8.36
N VAL A 307 13.42 -4.76 -7.05
CA VAL A 307 12.23 -5.45 -6.50
C VAL A 307 10.95 -4.67 -6.81
N LEU A 308 10.92 -3.36 -6.55
CA LEU A 308 9.75 -2.52 -6.84
C LEU A 308 9.40 -2.47 -8.34
N PRO A 309 10.35 -2.14 -9.24
CA PRO A 309 10.07 -2.15 -10.68
C PRO A 309 9.73 -3.53 -11.21
N GLY A 310 10.41 -4.58 -10.73
CA GLY A 310 10.10 -5.95 -11.09
C GLY A 310 8.68 -6.34 -10.69
N SER A 311 8.27 -6.02 -9.46
CA SER A 311 6.91 -6.28 -8.98
C SER A 311 5.86 -5.55 -9.80
N TRP A 312 6.10 -4.27 -10.11
CA TRP A 312 5.22 -3.49 -10.97
C TRP A 312 5.11 -4.09 -12.38
N LEU A 313 6.24 -4.44 -13.01
CA LEU A 313 6.26 -5.04 -14.35
C LEU A 313 5.57 -6.41 -14.39
N LEU A 314 5.74 -7.24 -13.36
CA LEU A 314 5.07 -8.53 -13.26
C LEU A 314 3.55 -8.38 -13.20
N LEU A 315 3.05 -7.45 -12.36
CA LEU A 315 1.62 -7.14 -12.28
C LEU A 315 1.08 -6.50 -13.56
N LEU A 316 1.85 -5.59 -14.17
CA LEU A 316 1.49 -4.96 -15.44
C LEU A 316 1.40 -6.00 -16.57
N GLY A 317 2.29 -7.00 -16.56
CA GLY A 317 2.30 -8.12 -17.50
C GLY A 317 1.13 -9.09 -17.31
N SER A 318 0.57 -9.20 -16.10
CA SER A 318 -0.56 -10.08 -15.81
C SER A 318 -1.93 -9.50 -16.17
N LEU A 319 -2.02 -8.19 -16.47
CA LEU A 319 -3.24 -7.54 -16.95
C LEU A 319 -3.80 -8.20 -18.22
N SER A 320 -2.95 -8.66 -19.14
CA SER A 320 -3.41 -9.34 -20.35
C SER A 320 -3.98 -10.75 -20.11
N SER A 321 -3.71 -11.33 -18.93
CA SER A 321 -4.14 -12.68 -18.56
C SER A 321 -5.41 -12.68 -17.71
N SER A 322 -5.88 -11.52 -17.25
CA SER A 322 -7.08 -11.37 -16.41
C SER A 322 -8.39 -11.33 -17.21
N VAL A 323 -8.48 -12.09 -18.32
CA VAL A 323 -9.77 -12.38 -18.94
C VAL A 323 -10.54 -13.31 -18.00
N PRO A 324 -11.71 -12.94 -17.47
CA PRO A 324 -12.47 -13.82 -16.60
C PRO A 324 -12.86 -15.07 -17.38
N THR A 325 -12.34 -16.20 -16.92
CA THR A 325 -12.93 -17.52 -17.12
C THR A 325 -14.39 -17.43 -16.67
N VAL A 326 -15.30 -17.60 -17.63
CA VAL A 326 -16.71 -17.96 -17.52
C VAL A 326 -17.24 -18.03 -16.07
N ARG A 327 -17.97 -16.99 -15.63
CA ARG A 327 -18.97 -17.20 -14.59
C ARG A 327 -20.02 -18.12 -15.19
N LEU A 328 -20.06 -19.38 -14.73
CA LEU A 328 -21.09 -20.35 -15.07
C LEU A 328 -22.49 -19.71 -14.87
N PRO A 329 -23.47 -20.09 -15.71
CA PRO A 329 -24.77 -19.46 -15.72
C PRO A 329 -25.43 -19.59 -14.34
N ILE A 330 -25.95 -18.47 -13.85
CA ILE A 330 -27.00 -18.47 -12.84
C ILE A 330 -28.06 -19.42 -13.40
N ARG A 331 -28.28 -20.57 -12.74
CA ARG A 331 -29.40 -21.47 -13.07
C ARG A 331 -30.64 -20.59 -13.20
N PRO A 332 -31.36 -20.63 -14.33
CA PRO A 332 -32.67 -20.00 -14.36
C PRO A 332 -33.49 -20.65 -13.25
N THR A 333 -33.99 -19.83 -12.35
CA THR A 333 -35.05 -20.20 -11.42
C THR A 333 -36.14 -20.83 -12.29
N GLN A 334 -36.31 -22.14 -12.19
CA GLN A 334 -37.48 -22.80 -12.75
C GLN A 334 -38.68 -22.19 -12.01
N THR A 335 -39.38 -21.27 -12.68
CA THR A 335 -40.75 -20.93 -12.34
C THR A 335 -41.55 -22.22 -12.48
N ILE A 336 -41.88 -22.82 -11.34
CA ILE A 336 -42.87 -23.88 -11.24
C ILE A 336 -44.21 -23.21 -11.60
N GLU A 337 -44.70 -23.47 -12.81
CA GLU A 337 -46.12 -23.26 -13.13
C GLU A 337 -46.92 -24.27 -12.29
N SER A 338 -47.61 -23.78 -11.26
CA SER A 338 -48.71 -24.50 -10.63
C SER A 338 -49.97 -24.28 -11.46
N ARG A 339 -50.57 -25.39 -11.89
CA ARG A 339 -51.89 -25.49 -12.50
C ARG A 339 -53.00 -24.94 -11.62
#